data_AF-A0A950EY66-F1
#
_entry.id   AF-A0A950EY66-F1
#
_cell.length_a   1.000
_cell.length_b   1.000
_cell.length_c   1.000
_cell.angle_alpha   90.00
_cell.angle_beta   90.00
_cell.angle_gamma   90.00
#
_symmetry.space_group_name_H-M   'P 1'
#
loop_
_entity.id
_entity.type
_entity.pdbx_description
1 polymer ?
#
loop_
_entity_poly.entity_id
_entity_poly.type
_entity_poly.pdbx_seq_one_letter_code
_entity_poly.pdbx_strand_id
1 'polypeptide(L)' 'SKATGTSGEQQVFLKYVFTDVMIESVQWSGSSGGDDTPTESVSMAFAKCAITYSKQDEETGAMSAAGDASWDLTKVSK' A
#
# COMPACT_ATOMS: atom_id res chain seq x y z
N SER A 1 -13.18 19.62 5.51
CA SER A 1 -13.94 18.35 5.42
C SER A 1 -13.18 17.27 6.19
N LYS A 2 -13.85 16.36 6.89
CA LYS A 2 -13.18 15.16 7.43
C LYS A 2 -12.83 14.26 6.23
N ALA A 3 -11.67 13.61 6.24
CA ALA A 3 -11.27 12.66 5.19
C ALA A 3 -12.20 11.43 5.06
N THR A 4 -13.23 11.33 5.89
CA THR A 4 -14.23 10.25 5.93
C THR A 4 -15.61 10.68 5.44
N GLY A 5 -15.76 11.92 4.95
CA GLY A 5 -17.07 12.50 4.61
C GLY A 5 -18.07 12.44 5.76
N THR A 6 -19.36 12.39 5.43
CA THR A 6 -20.46 12.25 6.40
C THR A 6 -20.58 10.84 6.97
N SER A 7 -20.07 9.81 6.28
CA SER A 7 -20.08 8.41 6.74
C SER A 7 -19.24 8.20 8.01
N GLY A 8 -18.17 8.96 8.21
CA GLY A 8 -17.28 8.81 9.37
C GLY A 8 -16.34 7.59 9.32
N GLU A 9 -16.51 6.71 8.34
CA GLU A 9 -15.71 5.51 8.16
C GLU A 9 -14.54 5.75 7.19
N GLN A 10 -13.36 5.23 7.52
CA GLN A 10 -12.19 5.29 6.64
C GLN A 10 -12.11 4.04 5.77
N GLN A 11 -12.00 4.24 4.45
CA GLN A 11 -11.95 3.16 3.47
C GLN A 11 -10.57 3.10 2.79
N VAL A 12 -10.16 1.91 2.32
CA VAL A 12 -8.89 1.72 1.60
C VAL A 12 -8.99 2.37 0.22
N PHE A 13 -8.28 3.48 0.02
CA PHE A 13 -8.28 4.21 -1.25
C PHE A 13 -7.22 3.70 -2.23
N LEU A 14 -6.12 3.12 -1.74
CA LEU A 14 -5.03 2.59 -2.55
C LEU A 14 -4.60 1.24 -2.00
N LYS A 15 -4.71 0.20 -2.84
CA LYS A 15 -4.38 -1.18 -2.47
C LYS A 15 -3.31 -1.71 -3.41
N TYR A 16 -2.21 -2.17 -2.82
CA TYR A 16 -1.19 -2.96 -3.51
C TYR A 16 -1.39 -4.44 -3.19
N VAL A 17 -1.30 -5.29 -4.21
CA VAL A 17 -1.28 -6.74 -4.09
C VAL A 17 -0.04 -7.26 -4.79
N PHE A 18 0.90 -7.76 -4.01
CA PHE A 18 2.11 -8.42 -4.50
C PHE A 18 1.91 -9.93 -4.52
N THR A 19 2.34 -10.60 -5.59
CA THR A 19 2.25 -12.07 -5.75
C THR A 19 3.65 -12.66 -5.90
N ASP A 20 3.86 -13.84 -5.31
CA ASP A 20 5.15 -14.53 -5.19
C ASP A 20 6.24 -13.60 -4.65
N VAL A 21 6.18 -13.34 -3.34
CA VAL A 21 7.00 -12.35 -2.64
C VAL A 21 8.14 -13.03 -1.90
N MET A 22 9.34 -12.48 -2.00
CA MET A 22 10.52 -12.90 -1.25
C MET A 22 11.09 -11.72 -0.47
N ILE A 23 11.46 -11.97 0.80
CA ILE A 23 12.22 -10.99 1.59
C ILE A 23 13.67 -11.02 1.12
N GLU A 24 14.18 -9.87 0.67
CA GLU A 24 15.57 -9.72 0.23
C GLU A 24 16.48 -9.26 1.37
N SER A 25 15.99 -8.35 2.20
CA SER A 25 16.73 -7.87 3.36
C SER A 25 15.82 -7.34 4.46
N VAL A 26 16.32 -7.43 5.68
CA VAL A 26 15.72 -6.80 6.87
C VAL A 26 16.82 -6.05 7.59
N GLN A 27 16.60 -4.77 7.89
CA GLN A 27 17.53 -3.91 8.61
C GLN A 27 16.82 -3.34 9.84
N TRP A 28 17.28 -3.73 11.03
CA TRP A 28 16.72 -3.26 12.30
C TRP A 28 17.43 -1.99 12.78
N SER A 29 16.67 -1.03 13.29
CA SER A 29 17.15 0.20 13.91
C SER A 29 16.55 0.34 15.30
N GLY A 30 17.42 0.50 16.29
CA GLY A 30 17.04 0.80 17.67
C GLY A 30 18.28 1.11 18.50
N SER A 31 18.24 2.22 19.25
CA SER A 31 19.32 2.64 20.14
C SER A 31 18.82 2.71 21.58
N SER A 32 19.59 2.16 22.51
CA SER A 32 19.25 2.06 23.94
C SER A 32 19.17 3.41 24.68
N GLY A 33 19.32 4.55 23.99
CA GLY A 33 19.43 5.88 24.60
C GLY A 33 18.57 6.98 23.98
N GLY A 34 17.60 6.67 23.13
CA GLY A 34 16.77 7.72 22.52
C GLY A 34 15.55 7.27 21.71
N ASP A 35 15.45 5.99 21.35
CA ASP A 35 14.31 5.47 20.58
C ASP A 35 13.45 4.55 21.46
N ASP A 36 12.34 5.09 22.00
CA ASP A 36 11.32 4.30 22.69
C ASP A 36 10.49 3.43 21.72
N THR A 37 10.73 3.55 20.41
CA THR A 37 10.05 2.76 19.38
C THR A 37 11.08 2.26 18.36
N PRO A 38 11.56 1.01 18.46
CA PRO A 38 12.46 0.44 17.46
C PRO A 38 11.74 0.37 16.10
N THR A 39 12.51 0.53 15.02
CA THR A 39 12.00 0.49 13.64
C THR A 39 12.78 -0.52 12.82
N GLU A 40 12.21 -0.97 11.72
CA GLU A 40 12.91 -1.81 10.76
C GLU A 40 12.58 -1.39 9.33
N SER A 41 13.52 -1.65 8.42
CA SER A 41 13.33 -1.52 6.99
C SER A 41 13.39 -2.91 6.35
N VAL A 42 12.38 -3.25 5.56
CA VAL A 42 12.26 -4.55 4.88
C VAL A 42 12.20 -4.30 3.37
N SER A 43 13.07 -4.98 2.62
CA SER A 43 13.04 -4.98 1.15
C SER A 43 12.47 -6.31 0.65
N MET A 44 11.57 -6.22 -0.33
CA MET A 44 10.85 -7.37 -0.88
C MET A 44 10.94 -7.36 -2.41
N ALA A 45 11.32 -8.51 -2.98
CA ALA A 45 11.11 -8.80 -4.40
C ALA A 45 9.74 -9.44 -4.60
N PHE A 46 9.12 -9.20 -5.75
CA PHE A 46 7.84 -9.78 -6.11
C PHE A 46 7.80 -10.15 -7.59
N ALA A 47 7.05 -11.19 -7.94
CA ALA A 47 6.83 -11.55 -9.34
C ALA A 47 5.80 -10.64 -10.02
N LYS A 48 4.75 -10.22 -9.29
CA LYS A 48 3.65 -9.42 -9.84
C LYS A 48 3.21 -8.36 -8.84
N CYS A 49 2.71 -7.26 -9.38
CA CYS A 49 2.09 -6.17 -8.62
C CYS A 49 0.76 -5.80 -9.27
N ALA A 50 -0.30 -5.71 -8.47
CA ALA A 50 -1.56 -5.11 -8.86
C ALA A 50 -1.86 -3.93 -7.93
N ILE A 51 -2.30 -2.81 -8.50
CA ILE A 51 -2.62 -1.57 -7.82
C ILE A 51 -4.07 -1.24 -8.13
N THR A 52 -4.89 -1.10 -7.10
CA THR A 52 -6.27 -0.63 -7.21
C THR A 52 -6.40 0.70 -6.52
N TYR A 53 -6.92 1.69 -7.24
CA TYR A 53 -7.20 3.03 -6.73
C TYR A 53 -8.71 3.31 -6.78
N SER A 54 -9.22 3.76 -5.64
CA SER A 54 -10.59 4.26 -5.48
C SER A 54 -10.55 5.75 -5.18
N LYS A 55 -11.37 6.53 -5.89
CA LYS A 55 -11.60 7.93 -5.59
C LYS A 55 -12.70 8.07 -4.54
N GLN A 56 -12.52 9.04 -3.66
CA GLN A 56 -13.49 9.37 -2.63
C GLN A 56 -14.35 10.56 -3.07
N ASP A 57 -15.64 10.46 -2.83
CA ASP A 57 -16.58 11.58 -2.95
C ASP A 57 -16.37 12.60 -1.82
N GLU A 58 -16.25 13.88 -2.18
CA GLU A 58 -15.85 14.93 -1.23
C GLU A 58 -16.91 15.27 -0.18
N GLU A 59 -18.19 15.02 -0.48
CA GLU A 59 -19.31 15.33 0.41
C GLU A 59 -19.65 14.13 1.29
N THR A 60 -19.90 12.98 0.67
CA THR A 60 -20.39 11.77 1.33
C THR A 60 -19.28 10.91 1.91
N GLY A 61 -18.06 11.00 1.35
CA GLY A 61 -16.95 10.11 1.67
C GLY A 61 -17.03 8.75 0.97
N ALA A 62 -18.01 8.54 0.08
CA ALA A 62 -18.21 7.28 -0.63
C ALA A 62 -17.09 6.99 -1.63
N MET A 63 -16.63 5.74 -1.69
CA MET A 63 -15.60 5.30 -2.63
C MET A 63 -16.18 4.82 -3.95
N SER A 64 -15.50 5.15 -5.05
CA SER A 64 -15.76 4.60 -6.38
C SER A 64 -14.46 4.24 -7.09
N ALA A 65 -14.49 3.20 -7.93
CA ALA A 65 -13.31 2.76 -8.68
C ALA A 65 -12.80 3.90 -9.59
N ALA A 66 -11.50 4.14 -9.56
CA ALA A 66 -10.87 5.25 -10.30
C ALA A 66 -9.72 4.79 -11.21
N GLY A 67 -9.11 3.64 -10.94
CA GLY A 67 -8.17 3.02 -11.86
C GLY A 67 -7.52 1.78 -11.27
N ASP A 68 -7.25 0.81 -12.14
CA ASP A 68 -6.49 -0.39 -11.82
C ASP A 68 -5.28 -0.49 -12.76
N ALA A 69 -4.14 -0.88 -12.21
CA ALA A 69 -2.94 -1.20 -12.97
C ALA A 69 -2.37 -2.52 -12.47
N SER A 70 -1.80 -3.32 -13.38
CA SER A 70 -1.09 -4.53 -12.99
C SER A 70 0.11 -4.78 -13.88
N TRP A 71 1.13 -5.39 -13.30
CA TRP A 71 2.35 -5.78 -13.99
C TRP A 71 2.79 -7.17 -13.54
N ASP A 72 3.17 -8.00 -14.52
CA ASP A 72 3.67 -9.36 -14.32
C ASP A 72 5.11 -9.44 -14.84
N LEU A 73 6.09 -9.40 -13.93
CA LEU A 73 7.52 -9.44 -14.27
C LEU A 73 7.96 -10.79 -14.83
N THR A 74 7.14 -11.83 -14.68
CA THR A 74 7.43 -13.18 -15.21
C THR A 74 7.08 -13.32 -16.69
N LYS A 75 6.43 -12.31 -17.27
CA LYS A 75 6.02 -12.30 -18.67
C LYS A 75 6.73 -11.18 -19.42
N VAL A 76 7.32 -11.52 -20.57
CA VAL A 76 7.81 -10.52 -21.52
C VAL A 76 6.65 -10.15 -22.46
N SER A 77 6.16 -8.92 -22.37
CA SER A 77 5.31 -8.35 -23.43
C SER A 77 6.21 -7.96 -24.62
N LYS A 78 5.98 -8.57 -25.79
CA LYS A 78 6.60 -8.15 -27.05
C LYS A 78 5.92 -6.91 -27.61
#